data_AF-A0A259MX00-F1
#
_entry.id   AF-A0A259MX00-F1
#
_cell.length_a   1.000
_cell.length_b   1.000
_cell.length_c   1.000
_cell.angle_alpha   90.00
_cell.angle_beta   90.00
_cell.angle_gamma   90.00
#
_symmetry.space_group_name_H-M   'P 1'
#
loop_
_entity.id
_entity.type
_entity.pdbx_description
1 polymer ?
#
loop_
_entity_poly.entity_id
_entity_poly.type
_entity_poly.pdbx_seq_one_letter_code
_entity_poly.pdbx_strand_id
1 'polypeptide(L)'
;MSANLDDLKRKRDQLNARIQQAEARMRAGQKKAEDRVKVLVGAAILQEVREGRLALDELLGVMGQFLARPTERTAVLGDEGKGSDTLLQLTRGQ
;
A
#
# COMPACT_ATOMS: atom_id res chain seq x y z
N MET A 1 15.23 -27.38 43.78
CA MET A 1 14.88 -27.78 42.39
C MET A 1 14.13 -26.69 41.59
N SER A 2 13.87 -25.49 42.12
CA SER A 2 13.18 -24.39 41.41
C SER A 2 14.07 -23.58 40.46
N ALA A 3 15.36 -23.40 40.78
CA ALA A 3 16.28 -22.58 39.99
C ALA A 3 16.38 -23.01 38.51
N ASN A 4 16.38 -24.32 38.24
CA ASN A 4 16.42 -24.85 36.89
C ASN A 4 15.13 -24.55 36.11
N LEU A 5 13.97 -24.57 36.77
CA LEU A 5 12.69 -24.24 36.15
C LEU A 5 12.60 -22.75 35.78
N ASP A 6 13.10 -21.87 36.66
CA ASP A 6 13.08 -20.43 36.41
C ASP A 6 14.06 -20.02 35.31
N ASP A 7 15.23 -20.67 35.23
CA ASP A 7 16.17 -20.46 34.13
C ASP A 7 15.62 -20.96 32.79
N LEU A 8 14.91 -22.09 32.78
CA LEU A 8 14.20 -22.56 31.58
C LEU A 8 13.10 -21.59 31.14
N LYS A 9 12.33 -21.02 32.08
CA LYS A 9 11.33 -19.99 31.77
C LYS A 9 11.98 -18.73 31.19
N ARG A 10 13.07 -18.24 31.78
CA ARG A 10 13.82 -17.07 31.26
C ARG A 10 14.34 -17.32 29.85
N LYS A 11 14.91 -18.49 29.58
CA LYS A 11 15.37 -18.87 28.23
C LYS A 11 14.22 -18.92 27.24
N ARG A 12 13.07 -19.49 27.62
CA ARG A 12 11.86 -19.50 26.79
C ARG A 12 11.40 -18.06 26.48
N ASP A 13 11.35 -17.19 27.47
CA ASP A 13 10.87 -15.82 27.29
C ASP A 13 11.81 -15.01 26.37
N GLN A 14 13.13 -15.21 26.51
CA GLN A 14 14.13 -14.65 25.58
C GLN A 14 13.96 -15.17 24.15
N LEU A 15 13.72 -16.48 23.98
CA LEU A 15 13.48 -17.07 22.67
C LEU A 15 12.18 -16.54 22.04
N ASN A 16 11.10 -16.45 22.82
CA ASN A 16 9.83 -15.90 22.37
C ASN A 16 9.98 -14.45 21.90
N ALA A 17 10.71 -13.61 22.65
CA ALA A 17 10.99 -12.24 22.24
C ALA A 17 11.77 -12.16 20.92
N ARG A 18 12.76 -13.05 20.71
CA ARG A 18 13.52 -13.14 19.45
C ARG A 18 12.64 -13.58 18.28
N ILE A 19 11.77 -14.56 18.50
CA ILE A 19 10.81 -15.03 17.48
C ILE A 19 9.88 -13.88 17.07
N GLN A 20 9.26 -13.20 18.05
CA GLN A 20 8.38 -12.06 17.78
C GLN A 20 9.09 -10.95 16.99
N GLN A 21 10.35 -10.65 17.34
CA GLN A 21 11.14 -9.65 16.60
C GLN A 21 11.43 -10.09 15.16
N ALA A 22 11.76 -11.36 14.94
CA ALA A 22 12.01 -11.90 13.60
C ALA A 22 10.74 -11.87 12.74
N GLU A 23 9.60 -12.30 13.30
CA GLU A 23 8.29 -12.26 12.62
C GLU A 23 7.88 -10.82 12.26
N ALA A 24 8.07 -9.88 13.18
CA ALA A 24 7.77 -8.47 12.91
C ALA A 24 8.63 -7.91 11.76
N ARG A 25 9.91 -8.27 11.71
CA ARG A 25 10.81 -7.88 10.61
C ARG A 25 10.37 -8.49 9.28
N MET A 26 9.99 -9.77 9.28
CA MET A 26 9.48 -10.44 8.07
C MET A 26 8.20 -9.77 7.55
N ARG A 27 7.22 -9.53 8.42
CA ARG A 27 5.97 -8.84 8.06
C ARG A 27 6.23 -7.43 7.54
N ALA A 28 7.16 -6.69 8.16
CA ALA A 28 7.55 -5.37 7.70
C ALA A 28 8.22 -5.43 6.31
N GLY A 29 9.06 -6.44 6.06
CA GLY A 29 9.67 -6.67 4.74
C GLY A 29 8.63 -6.97 3.67
N GLN A 30 7.67 -7.85 3.96
CA GLN A 30 6.57 -8.19 3.05
C GLN A 30 5.71 -6.96 2.73
N LYS A 31 5.30 -6.20 3.76
CA LYS A 31 4.51 -4.97 3.56
C LYS A 31 5.24 -3.97 2.66
N LYS A 32 6.56 -3.76 2.87
CA LYS A 32 7.36 -2.88 2.01
C LYS A 32 7.39 -3.33 0.56
N ALA A 33 7.46 -4.64 0.31
CA ALA A 33 7.45 -5.19 -1.04
C ALA A 33 6.08 -4.97 -1.71
N GLU A 34 4.99 -5.25 -0.99
CA GLU A 34 3.62 -5.00 -1.48
C GLU A 34 3.37 -3.52 -1.79
N ASP A 35 3.74 -2.62 -0.87
CA ASP A 35 3.57 -1.18 -1.03
C ASP A 35 4.38 -0.67 -2.24
N ARG A 36 5.60 -1.19 -2.44
CA ARG A 36 6.41 -0.88 -3.63
C ARG A 36 5.71 -1.30 -4.92
N VAL A 37 5.13 -2.50 -4.98
CA VAL A 37 4.42 -2.97 -6.16
C VAL A 37 3.21 -2.08 -6.45
N LYS A 38 2.41 -1.73 -5.45
CA LYS A 38 1.24 -0.84 -5.62
C LYS A 38 1.65 0.51 -6.21
N VAL A 39 2.73 1.11 -5.69
CA VAL A 39 3.23 2.40 -6.18
C VAL A 39 3.73 2.29 -7.63
N LEU A 40 4.54 1.28 -7.95
CA LEU A 40 5.10 1.13 -9.29
C LEU A 40 4.03 0.81 -10.34
N VAL A 41 3.08 -0.07 -10.01
CA VAL A 41 1.96 -0.39 -10.90
C VAL A 41 1.08 0.84 -11.11
N GLY A 42 0.74 1.58 -10.05
CA GLY A 42 -0.02 2.83 -10.17
C GLY A 42 0.70 3.87 -11.03
N ALA A 43 2.01 4.03 -10.86
CA ALA A 43 2.83 4.94 -11.67
C ALA A 43 2.86 4.52 -13.16
N ALA A 44 2.95 3.22 -13.45
CA ALA A 44 2.89 2.71 -14.81
C ALA A 44 1.52 3.00 -15.46
N ILE A 45 0.41 2.76 -14.76
CA ILE A 45 -0.93 3.06 -15.27
C ILE A 45 -1.10 4.57 -15.55
N LEU A 46 -0.61 5.45 -14.67
CA LEU A 46 -0.63 6.89 -14.92
C LEU A 46 0.16 7.28 -16.19
N GLN A 47 1.28 6.60 -16.44
CA GLN A 47 2.07 6.78 -17.66
C GLN A 47 1.31 6.29 -18.91
N GLU A 48 0.62 5.16 -18.84
CA GLU A 48 -0.23 4.67 -19.96
C GLU A 48 -1.33 5.67 -20.31
N VAL A 49 -1.97 6.29 -19.30
CA VAL A 49 -2.97 7.35 -19.55
C VAL A 49 -2.32 8.56 -20.19
N ARG A 50 -1.17 8.99 -19.66
CA ARG A 50 -0.43 10.14 -20.21
C ARG A 50 -0.01 9.94 -21.66
N GLU A 51 0.37 8.73 -22.03
CA GLU A 51 0.76 8.39 -23.40
C GLU A 51 -0.44 8.06 -24.30
N GLY A 52 -1.66 8.21 -23.80
CA GLY A 52 -2.90 7.99 -24.56
C GLY A 52 -3.19 6.52 -24.87
N ARG A 53 -2.48 5.58 -24.25
CA ARG A 53 -2.69 4.13 -24.42
C ARG A 53 -3.79 3.59 -23.53
N LEU A 54 -4.10 4.28 -22.43
CA LEU A 54 -5.26 4.04 -21.58
C LEU A 54 -6.13 5.29 -21.54
N ALA A 55 -7.46 5.14 -21.73
CA ALA A 55 -8.36 6.28 -21.62
C ALA A 55 -8.49 6.74 -20.16
N LEU A 56 -8.49 8.06 -19.92
CA LEU A 56 -8.70 8.61 -18.58
C LEU A 56 -10.05 8.15 -17.99
N ASP A 57 -11.10 8.12 -18.81
CA ASP A 57 -12.43 7.70 -18.38
C ASP A 57 -12.46 6.23 -17.91
N GLU A 58 -11.64 5.37 -18.52
CA GLU A 58 -11.49 3.97 -18.09
C GLU A 58 -10.84 3.90 -16.70
N LEU A 59 -9.76 4.65 -16.48
CA LEU A 59 -9.13 4.75 -15.16
C LEU A 59 -10.12 5.29 -14.12
N LEU A 60 -10.86 6.34 -14.43
CA LEU A 60 -11.86 6.93 -13.52
C LEU A 60 -12.98 5.94 -13.19
N GLY A 61 -13.43 5.14 -14.17
CA GLY A 61 -14.41 4.07 -13.95
C GLY A 61 -13.90 3.02 -12.95
N VAL A 62 -12.67 2.54 -13.12
CA VAL A 62 -12.04 1.57 -12.21
C VAL A 62 -11.87 2.17 -10.81
N MET A 63 -11.36 3.40 -10.71
CA MET A 63 -11.19 4.10 -9.43
C MET A 63 -12.53 4.36 -8.73
N GLY A 64 -13.58 4.65 -9.49
CA GLY A 64 -14.95 4.81 -9.01
C GLY A 64 -15.52 3.54 -8.37
N GLN A 65 -15.08 2.36 -8.80
CA GLN A 65 -15.47 1.08 -8.19
C GLN A 65 -14.56 0.67 -7.04
N PHE A 66 -13.27 0.99 -7.13
CA PHE A 66 -12.25 0.60 -6.15
C PHE A 66 -12.28 1.43 -4.86
N LEU A 67 -12.49 2.76 -4.98
CA LEU A 67 -12.39 3.69 -3.85
C LEU A 67 -13.69 3.71 -3.04
N ALA A 68 -13.62 3.22 -1.80
CA ALA A 68 -14.77 3.17 -0.91
C ALA A 68 -14.93 4.42 -0.04
N ARG A 69 -13.82 5.07 0.37
CA ARG A 69 -13.88 6.17 1.34
C ARG A 69 -14.14 7.50 0.64
N PRO A 70 -15.07 8.35 1.14
CA PRO A 70 -15.37 9.64 0.51
C PRO A 70 -14.14 10.53 0.29
N THR A 71 -13.24 10.59 1.27
CA THR A 71 -12.00 11.39 1.17
C THR A 71 -11.07 10.90 0.07
N GLU A 72 -10.92 9.58 -0.11
CA GLU A 72 -10.10 8.98 -1.16
C GLU A 72 -10.75 9.18 -2.54
N ARG A 73 -12.08 9.06 -2.61
CA ARG A 73 -12.85 9.35 -3.83
C ARG A 73 -12.66 10.80 -4.27
N THR A 74 -12.82 11.78 -3.37
CA THR A 74 -12.59 13.20 -3.70
C THR A 74 -11.14 13.44 -4.13
N ALA A 75 -10.16 12.83 -3.45
CA ALA A 75 -8.75 13.03 -3.77
C ALA A 75 -8.37 12.54 -5.19
N VAL A 76 -9.05 11.51 -5.73
CA VAL A 76 -8.74 10.93 -7.04
C VAL A 76 -9.73 11.38 -8.11
N LEU A 77 -11.03 11.26 -7.85
CA LEU A 77 -12.11 11.50 -8.80
C LEU A 77 -12.54 12.97 -8.87
N GLY A 78 -12.19 13.78 -7.87
CA GLY A 78 -12.74 15.13 -7.70
C GLY A 78 -14.23 15.12 -7.34
N ASP A 79 -14.80 16.30 -7.12
CA ASP A 79 -16.20 16.43 -6.68
C ASP A 79 -17.21 16.03 -7.77
N GLU A 80 -16.84 16.20 -9.05
CA GLU A 80 -17.70 15.85 -10.19
C GLU A 80 -17.42 14.45 -10.77
N GLY A 81 -16.45 13.70 -10.22
CA GLY A 81 -16.08 12.38 -10.75
C GLY A 81 -15.25 12.42 -12.05
N LYS A 82 -14.78 13.58 -12.48
CA LYS A 82 -14.01 13.81 -13.72
C LYS A 82 -12.49 13.78 -13.55
N GLY A 83 -12.03 13.35 -12.38
CA GLY A 83 -10.63 13.41 -11.95
C GLY A 83 -10.34 14.68 -11.14
N SER A 84 -9.53 14.54 -10.09
CA SER A 84 -9.02 15.67 -9.33
C SER A 84 -7.97 16.43 -10.13
N ASP A 85 -7.72 17.70 -9.77
CA ASP A 85 -6.68 18.52 -10.41
C ASP A 85 -5.31 17.84 -10.38
N THR A 86 -4.98 17.16 -9.28
CA THR A 86 -3.73 16.41 -9.14
C THR A 86 -3.66 15.24 -10.13
N LEU A 87 -4.73 14.45 -10.26
CA LEU A 87 -4.76 13.34 -11.22
C LEU A 87 -4.63 13.84 -12.66
N LEU A 88 -5.32 14.94 -12.99
CA LEU A 88 -5.27 15.56 -14.31
C LEU A 88 -3.87 16.09 -14.62
N GLN A 89 -3.18 16.70 -13.66
CA GLN A 89 -1.79 17.13 -13.84
C GLN A 89 -0.84 15.95 -14.12
N LEU A 90 -1.01 14.82 -13.42
CA LEU A 90 -0.17 13.64 -13.62
C LEU A 90 -0.36 12.97 -14.99
N THR A 91 -1.54 13.15 -15.59
CA THR A 91 -1.97 12.48 -16.82
C THR A 91 -1.95 13.37 -18.07
N ARG A 92 -1.78 14.70 -17.95
CA ARG A 92 -1.76 15.62 -19.11
C ARG A 92 -0.39 15.84 -19.77
N GLY A 93 0.69 15.33 -19.17
CA GLY A 93 2.07 15.63 -19.63
C GLY A 93 2.51 17.05 -19.27
N GLN A 94 3.83 17.29 -19.23
CA GLN A 94 4.41 18.64 -19.13
C GLN A 94 4.52 19.28 -20.51
#